data_AF-A0A0Q5CY18-F1
#
_entry.id   AF-A0A0Q5CY18-F1
#
_cell.length_a   1.000
_cell.length_b   1.000
_cell.length_c   1.000
_cell.angle_alpha   90.00
_cell.angle_beta   90.00
_cell.angle_gamma   90.00
#
_symmetry.space_group_name_H-M   'P 1'
#
loop_
_entity.id
_entity.type
_entity.pdbx_description
1 polymer ?
#
loop_
_entity_poly.entity_id
_entity_poly.type
_entity_poly.pdbx_seq_one_letter_code
_entity_poly.pdbx_strand_id
1 'polypeptide(L)'
;MSALDLAGGAAVAGIWRVAAVLLACLLLVVGTGTGTGWWLAGAARDRALASLKAEQGANALLRASIDVQNKSAESMKRATAQAEARGAAARAAAVAAGRRLDAAQAKLADARASSCDEAMPYVNQLLRDVK
;
A
#
# COMPACT_ATOMS: atom_id res chain seq x y z
N MET A 1 12.51 78.32 49.99
CA MET A 1 12.18 77.40 48.88
C MET A 1 11.68 78.25 47.73
N SER A 2 12.47 78.37 46.67
CA SER A 2 12.13 79.27 45.56
C SER A 2 11.04 78.66 44.70
N ALA A 3 10.18 79.49 44.10
CA ALA A 3 9.13 79.05 43.17
C ALA A 3 9.70 78.21 41.99
N LEU A 4 10.98 78.40 41.67
CA LEU A 4 11.75 77.59 40.72
C LEU A 4 12.01 76.15 41.18
N ASP A 5 12.23 75.90 42.47
CA ASP A 5 12.40 74.54 43.02
C ASP A 5 11.06 73.78 43.03
N LEU A 6 9.96 74.48 43.30
CA LEU A 6 8.61 73.92 43.29
C LEU A 6 8.13 73.62 41.86
N ALA A 7 8.41 74.53 40.91
CA ALA A 7 8.13 74.33 39.50
C ALA A 7 9.00 73.23 38.86
N GLY A 8 10.28 73.16 39.25
CA GLY A 8 11.20 72.08 38.87
C GLY A 8 10.74 70.72 39.40
N GLY A 9 10.29 70.66 40.65
CA GLY A 9 9.72 69.43 41.24
C GLY A 9 8.42 68.98 40.57
N ALA A 10 7.54 69.91 40.21
CA ALA A 10 6.29 69.61 39.49
C ALA A 10 6.53 69.13 38.05
N ALA A 11 7.49 69.73 37.34
CA ALA A 11 7.88 69.32 35.99
C ALA A 11 8.55 67.93 35.98
N VAL A 12 9.46 67.66 36.93
CA VAL A 12 10.12 66.36 37.08
C VAL A 12 9.11 65.25 37.45
N ALA A 13 8.13 65.56 38.31
CA ALA A 13 7.06 64.63 38.65
C ALA A 13 6.13 64.33 37.46
N GLY A 14 5.90 65.31 36.57
CA GLY A 14 5.11 65.13 35.35
C GLY A 14 5.82 64.27 34.31
N ILE A 15 7.11 64.52 34.06
CA ILE A 15 7.92 63.75 33.09
C ILE A 15 7.99 62.28 33.50
N TRP A 16 8.15 61.98 34.79
CA TRP A 16 8.21 60.60 35.28
C TRP A 16 6.89 59.86 35.06
N ARG A 17 5.74 60.52 35.25
CA ARG A 17 4.42 59.93 34.95
C ARG A 17 4.25 59.61 33.47
N VAL A 18 4.67 60.52 32.58
CA VAL A 18 4.61 60.28 31.13
C VAL A 18 5.52 59.11 30.73
N ALA A 19 6.75 59.08 31.26
CA ALA A 19 7.68 57.97 31.02
C ALA A 19 7.12 56.63 31.52
N ALA A 20 6.49 56.60 32.70
CA ALA A 20 5.87 55.40 33.25
C ALA A 20 4.70 54.90 32.39
N VAL A 21 3.86 55.81 31.87
CA VAL A 21 2.75 55.45 30.96
C VAL A 21 3.30 54.90 29.65
N LEU A 22 4.32 55.52 29.06
CA LEU A 22 4.96 55.02 27.84
C LEU A 22 5.57 53.63 28.04
N LEU A 23 6.24 53.41 29.18
CA LEU A 23 6.79 52.10 29.52
C LEU A 23 5.69 51.05 29.71
N ALA A 24 4.59 51.41 30.37
CA ALA A 24 3.44 50.52 30.55
C ALA A 24 2.80 50.14 29.20
N CYS A 25 2.62 51.11 28.29
CA CYS A 25 2.14 50.84 26.94
C CYS A 25 3.08 49.90 26.17
N LEU A 26 4.40 50.13 26.25
CA LEU A 26 5.40 49.27 25.60
C LEU A 26 5.35 47.84 26.16
N LEU A 27 5.28 47.69 27.48
CA LEU A 27 5.17 46.38 28.13
C LEU A 27 3.87 45.65 27.75
N LEU A 28 2.76 46.36 27.62
CA LEU A 28 1.50 45.79 27.14
C LEU A 28 1.62 45.29 25.70
N VAL A 29 2.23 46.08 24.80
CA VAL A 29 2.41 45.68 23.40
C VAL A 29 3.32 44.46 23.30
N VAL A 30 4.46 44.47 24.00
CA VAL A 30 5.40 43.33 23.98
C VAL A 30 4.78 42.10 24.63
N GLY A 31 4.10 42.24 25.78
CA GLY A 31 3.47 41.14 26.49
C GLY A 31 2.35 40.48 25.68
N THR A 32 1.47 41.28 25.07
CA THR A 32 0.38 40.77 24.22
C THR A 32 0.90 40.19 22.91
N GLY A 33 1.89 40.82 22.27
CA GLY A 33 2.52 40.34 21.04
C GLY A 33 3.25 39.01 21.23
N THR A 34 4.08 38.90 22.27
CA THR A 34 4.81 37.66 22.58
C THR A 34 3.86 36.54 23.03
N GLY A 35 2.86 36.85 23.85
CA GLY A 35 1.83 35.89 24.27
C GLY A 35 1.03 35.33 23.08
N THR A 36 0.59 36.20 22.18
CA THR A 36 -0.14 35.81 20.97
C THR A 36 0.75 34.99 20.02
N GLY A 37 2.01 35.41 19.85
CA GLY A 37 2.98 34.68 19.03
C GLY A 37 3.25 33.27 19.54
N TRP A 38 3.43 33.11 20.85
CA TRP A 38 3.58 31.79 21.49
C TRP A 38 2.35 30.92 21.34
N TRP A 39 1.16 31.51 21.49
CA TRP A 39 -0.09 30.79 21.32
C TRP A 39 -0.27 30.29 19.87
N LEU A 40 -0.01 31.14 18.88
CA LEU A 40 -0.07 30.78 17.46
C LEU A 40 0.98 29.71 17.10
N ALA A 41 2.19 29.82 17.62
CA ALA A 41 3.24 28.82 17.43
C ALA A 41 2.84 27.45 18.03
N GLY A 42 2.26 27.45 19.23
CA GLY A 42 1.71 26.24 19.85
C GLY A 42 0.60 25.62 19.01
N ALA A 43 -0.38 26.43 18.58
CA ALA A 43 -1.47 25.97 17.73
C ALA A 43 -0.98 25.40 16.39
N ALA A 44 0.01 26.02 15.75
CA ALA A 44 0.60 25.53 14.53
C ALA A 44 1.33 24.19 14.74
N ARG A 45 2.11 24.08 15.82
CA ARG A 45 2.78 22.83 16.21
C ARG A 45 1.78 21.70 16.42
N ASP A 46 0.70 21.96 17.16
CA ASP A 46 -0.27 20.94 17.49
C ASP A 46 -1.04 20.46 16.24
N ARG A 47 -1.35 21.38 15.32
CA ARG A 47 -1.89 21.02 13.99
C ARG A 47 -0.91 20.18 13.17
N ALA A 48 0.37 20.55 13.15
CA ALA A 48 1.40 19.79 12.44
C ALA A 48 1.56 18.38 13.01
N LEU A 49 1.54 18.24 14.34
CA LEU A 49 1.60 16.93 15.02
C LEU A 49 0.35 16.08 14.73
N ALA A 50 -0.84 16.69 14.67
CA ALA A 50 -2.06 15.99 14.29
C ALA A 50 -1.99 15.48 12.84
N SER A 51 -1.53 16.33 11.90
CA SER A 51 -1.33 15.93 10.50
C SER A 51 -0.32 14.80 10.37
N LEU A 52 0.82 14.91 11.06
CA LEU A 52 1.86 13.88 11.05
C LEU A 52 1.34 12.53 11.54
N LYS A 53 0.56 12.52 12.64
CA LYS A 53 -0.06 11.28 13.15
C LYS A 53 -1.06 10.69 12.16
N ALA A 54 -1.86 11.54 11.51
CA ALA A 54 -2.81 11.08 10.50
C ALA A 54 -2.09 10.44 9.30
N GLU A 55 -1.02 11.08 8.80
CA GLU A 55 -0.20 10.55 7.71
C GLU A 55 0.51 9.25 8.10
N GLN A 56 1.04 9.15 9.31
CA GLN A 56 1.65 7.92 9.82
C GLN A 56 0.64 6.77 9.88
N GLY A 57 -0.58 7.04 10.33
CA GLY A 57 -1.67 6.06 10.32
C GLY A 57 -2.04 5.61 8.91
N ALA A 58 -2.21 6.54 7.98
CA ALA A 58 -2.50 6.23 6.57
C ALA A 58 -1.37 5.40 5.92
N ASN A 59 -0.11 5.75 6.20
CA ASN A 59 1.06 5.03 5.68
C ASN A 59 1.16 3.61 6.27
N ALA A 60 0.85 3.44 7.56
CA ALA A 60 0.79 2.12 8.18
C ALA A 60 -0.28 1.23 7.53
N LEU A 61 -1.47 1.77 7.27
CA LEU A 61 -2.54 1.06 6.56
C LEU A 61 -2.13 0.71 5.12
N LEU A 62 -1.49 1.63 4.41
CA LEU A 62 -0.99 1.39 3.05
C LEU A 62 0.05 0.26 3.03
N ARG A 63 1.01 0.27 3.95
CA ARG A 63 2.02 -0.79 4.08
C ARG A 63 1.39 -2.14 4.41
N ALA A 64 0.40 -2.18 5.31
CA ALA A 64 -0.33 -3.40 5.62
C ALA A 64 -1.08 -3.94 4.39
N SER A 65 -1.73 -3.07 3.61
CA SER A 65 -2.40 -3.46 2.37
C SER A 65 -1.43 -4.01 1.33
N ILE A 66 -0.27 -3.36 1.15
CA ILE A 66 0.78 -3.83 0.22
C ILE A 66 1.31 -5.20 0.65
N ASP A 67 1.52 -5.44 1.94
CA ASP A 67 1.97 -6.75 2.45
C ASP A 67 0.95 -7.86 2.14
N VAL A 68 -0.34 -7.60 2.35
CA VAL A 68 -1.42 -8.55 1.99
C VAL A 68 -1.45 -8.81 0.48
N GLN A 69 -1.34 -7.76 -0.34
CA GLN A 69 -1.31 -7.89 -1.80
C GLN A 69 -0.11 -8.70 -2.28
N ASN A 70 1.07 -8.46 -1.71
CA ASN A 70 2.29 -9.18 -2.06
C ASN A 70 2.18 -10.67 -1.70
N LYS A 71 1.66 -11.00 -0.52
CA LYS A 71 1.40 -12.39 -0.12
C LYS A 71 0.40 -13.09 -1.03
N SER A 72 -0.66 -12.38 -1.43
CA SER A 72 -1.65 -12.90 -2.39
C SER A 72 -1.02 -13.16 -3.76
N ALA A 73 -0.24 -12.21 -4.28
CA ALA A 73 0.47 -12.36 -5.56
C ALA A 73 1.46 -13.53 -5.54
N GLU A 74 2.20 -13.71 -4.43
CA GLU A 74 3.10 -14.84 -4.27
C GLU A 74 2.34 -16.18 -4.25
N SER A 75 1.24 -16.26 -3.51
CA SER A 75 0.36 -17.44 -3.50
C SER A 75 -0.18 -17.76 -4.89
N MET A 76 -0.69 -16.75 -5.60
CA MET A 76 -1.16 -16.90 -6.98
C MET A 76 -0.06 -17.41 -7.90
N LYS A 77 1.15 -16.84 -7.83
CA LYS A 77 2.29 -17.28 -8.63
C LYS A 77 2.59 -18.77 -8.41
N ARG A 78 2.60 -19.22 -7.16
CA ARG A 78 2.83 -20.64 -6.82
C ARG A 78 1.71 -21.54 -7.35
N ALA A 79 0.45 -21.13 -7.20
CA ALA A 79 -0.69 -21.88 -7.69
C ALA A 79 -0.68 -22.00 -9.24
N THR A 80 -0.38 -20.90 -9.94
CA THR A 80 -0.24 -20.87 -11.39
C THR A 80 0.88 -21.80 -11.85
N ALA A 81 2.07 -21.75 -11.23
CA ALA A 81 3.17 -22.63 -11.59
C ALA A 81 2.81 -24.12 -11.43
N GLN A 82 2.08 -24.49 -10.37
CA GLN A 82 1.59 -25.86 -10.20
C GLN A 82 0.54 -26.25 -11.25
N ALA A 83 -0.35 -25.33 -11.61
CA ALA A 83 -1.35 -25.57 -12.65
C ALA A 83 -0.70 -25.73 -14.02
N GLU A 84 0.31 -24.92 -14.35
CA GLU A 84 1.11 -25.04 -15.57
C GLU A 84 1.86 -26.38 -15.62
N ALA A 85 2.49 -26.80 -14.52
CA ALA A 85 3.16 -28.10 -14.44
C ALA A 85 2.18 -29.26 -14.68
N ARG A 86 0.99 -29.21 -14.06
CA ARG A 86 -0.08 -30.19 -14.30
C ARG A 86 -0.56 -30.18 -15.75
N GLY A 87 -0.73 -28.99 -16.34
CA GLY A 87 -1.13 -28.83 -17.73
C GLY A 87 -0.07 -29.38 -18.71
N ALA A 88 1.21 -29.11 -18.45
CA ALA A 88 2.31 -29.65 -19.25
C ALA A 88 2.38 -31.18 -19.17
N ALA A 89 2.23 -31.75 -17.97
CA ALA A 89 2.17 -33.19 -17.78
C ALA A 89 0.98 -33.82 -18.52
N ALA A 90 -0.21 -33.21 -18.44
CA ALA A 90 -1.39 -33.67 -19.15
C ALA A 90 -1.21 -33.62 -20.69
N ARG A 91 -0.60 -32.55 -21.22
CA ARG A 91 -0.28 -32.45 -22.66
C ARG A 91 0.72 -33.51 -23.09
N ALA A 92 1.78 -33.75 -22.30
CA ALA A 92 2.76 -34.78 -22.60
C ALA A 92 2.12 -36.18 -22.61
N ALA A 93 1.26 -36.47 -21.62
CA ALA A 93 0.51 -37.71 -21.56
C ALA A 93 -0.44 -37.87 -22.77
N ALA A 94 -1.14 -36.80 -23.17
CA ALA A 94 -2.02 -36.82 -24.34
C ALA A 94 -1.25 -37.07 -25.65
N VAL A 95 -0.08 -36.45 -25.83
CA VAL A 95 0.78 -36.71 -27.00
C VAL A 95 1.27 -38.15 -27.01
N ALA A 96 1.70 -38.68 -25.86
CA ALA A 96 2.13 -40.08 -25.75
C ALA A 96 0.99 -41.06 -26.04
N ALA A 97 -0.21 -40.80 -25.51
CA ALA A 97 -1.40 -41.60 -25.78
C ALA A 97 -1.81 -41.54 -27.26
N GLY A 98 -1.77 -40.35 -27.87
CA GLY A 98 -2.02 -40.17 -29.31
C GLY A 98 -1.06 -41.01 -30.16
N ARG A 99 0.25 -40.96 -29.87
CA ARG A 99 1.24 -41.79 -30.58
C ARG A 99 0.98 -43.30 -30.43
N ARG A 100 0.54 -43.76 -29.25
CA ARG A 100 0.16 -45.17 -29.04
C ARG A 100 -1.05 -45.55 -29.88
N LEU A 101 -2.06 -44.68 -29.93
CA LEU A 101 -3.24 -44.87 -30.76
C LEU A 101 -2.88 -44.93 -32.24
N ASP A 102 -2.10 -43.97 -32.73
CA ASP A 102 -1.66 -43.93 -34.14
C ASP A 102 -0.88 -45.21 -34.50
N ALA A 103 0.04 -45.66 -33.64
CA ALA A 103 0.79 -46.90 -33.83
C ALA A 103 -0.10 -48.14 -33.82
N ALA A 104 -1.10 -48.19 -32.93
CA ALA A 104 -2.04 -49.31 -32.85
C ALA A 104 -2.97 -49.35 -34.08
N GLN A 105 -3.38 -48.19 -34.61
CA GLN A 105 -4.13 -48.08 -35.86
C GLN A 105 -3.29 -48.52 -37.06
N ALA A 106 -2.00 -48.15 -37.11
CA ALA A 106 -1.11 -48.56 -38.19
C ALA A 106 -0.95 -50.10 -38.28
N LYS A 107 -0.92 -50.80 -37.14
CA LYS A 107 -0.89 -52.28 -37.10
C LYS A 107 -2.15 -52.94 -37.68
N LEU A 108 -3.25 -52.19 -37.77
CA LEU A 108 -4.54 -52.66 -38.25
C LEU A 108 -4.89 -52.14 -39.65
N ALA A 109 -3.98 -51.42 -40.31
CA ALA A 109 -4.26 -50.75 -41.58
C ALA A 109 -4.71 -51.69 -42.71
N ASP A 110 -4.21 -52.93 -42.73
CA ASP A 110 -4.58 -53.96 -43.71
C ASP A 110 -5.67 -54.93 -43.22
N ALA A 111 -6.15 -54.78 -41.99
CA ALA A 111 -7.19 -55.64 -41.43
C ALA A 111 -8.54 -55.33 -42.10
N ARG A 112 -9.07 -56.30 -42.84
CA ARG A 112 -10.43 -56.25 -43.40
C ARG A 112 -11.32 -57.27 -42.68
N ALA A 113 -12.41 -56.78 -42.11
CA ALA A 113 -13.47 -57.60 -41.55
C ALA A 113 -14.77 -57.32 -42.32
N SER A 114 -15.48 -58.38 -42.68
CA SER A 114 -16.75 -58.31 -43.42
C SER A 114 -17.98 -58.46 -42.52
N SER A 115 -17.76 -58.83 -41.26
CA SER A 115 -18.77 -58.98 -40.22
C SER A 115 -18.28 -58.44 -38.87
N CYS A 116 -19.21 -58.16 -37.95
CA CYS A 116 -18.88 -57.69 -36.60
C CYS A 116 -18.06 -58.73 -35.80
N ASP A 117 -18.33 -60.02 -36.00
CA ASP A 117 -17.64 -61.11 -35.32
C ASP A 117 -16.16 -61.20 -35.76
N GLU A 118 -15.88 -60.94 -37.04
CA GLU A 118 -14.50 -60.82 -37.56
C GLU A 118 -13.78 -59.56 -37.09
N ALA A 119 -14.50 -58.47 -36.79
CA ALA A 119 -13.93 -57.19 -36.35
C ALA A 119 -13.54 -57.18 -34.86
N MET A 120 -14.22 -57.96 -34.02
CA MET A 120 -14.03 -57.95 -32.57
C MET A 120 -12.63 -58.28 -32.03
N PRO A 121 -11.88 -59.24 -32.62
CA PRO A 121 -10.50 -59.48 -32.21
C PRO A 121 -9.61 -58.26 -32.40
N TYR A 122 -9.76 -57.54 -33.51
CA TYR A 122 -8.97 -56.34 -33.84
C TYR A 122 -9.28 -55.18 -32.90
N VAL A 123 -10.55 -54.96 -32.57
CA VAL A 123 -10.96 -53.93 -31.58
C VAL A 123 -10.44 -54.27 -30.18
N ASN A 124 -10.53 -55.53 -29.76
CA ASN A 124 -9.96 -55.98 -28.48
C ASN A 124 -8.44 -55.86 -28.42
N GLN A 125 -7.77 -55.96 -29.57
CA GLN A 125 -6.32 -55.75 -29.65
C GLN A 125 -5.96 -54.27 -29.63
N LEU A 126 -6.70 -53.42 -30.35
CA LEU A 126 -6.57 -51.96 -30.29
C LEU A 126 -6.76 -51.43 -28.86
N LEU A 127 -7.81 -51.88 -28.15
CA LEU A 127 -8.08 -51.47 -26.76
C LEU A 127 -7.00 -51.95 -25.77
N ARG A 128 -6.30 -53.04 -26.08
CA ARG A 128 -5.16 -53.52 -25.28
C ARG A 128 -3.89 -52.71 -25.54
N ASP A 129 -3.63 -52.35 -26.79
CA ASP A 129 -2.43 -51.60 -27.20
C ASP A 129 -2.48 -50.12 -26.80
N VAL A 130 -3.69 -49.54 -26.63
CA VAL A 130 -3.90 -48.12 -26.30
C VAL A 130 -3.99 -47.88 -24.78
N LYS A 131 -4.17 -48.93 -23.98
CA LYS A 131 -4.22 -48.87 -22.51
C LYS A 131 -2.87 -48.47 -21.91
#